data_AF-A0A259DFY8-F1
#
_entry.id   AF-A0A259DFY8-F1
#
_cell.length_a   1.000
_cell.length_b   1.000
_cell.length_c   1.000
_cell.angle_alpha   90.00
_cell.angle_beta   90.00
_cell.angle_gamma   90.00
#
_symmetry.space_group_name_H-M   'P 1'
#
loop_
_entity.id
_entity.type
_entity.pdbx_description
1 polymer ?
#
loop_
_entity_poly.entity_id
_entity_poly.type
_entity_poly.pdbx_seq_one_letter_code
_entity_poly.pdbx_strand_id
1 'polypeptide(L)'
;AEREDNLLCQDTGLPIYNVKIGRHVEFDGMALKAAIRKGCERATTEYPLRSSVVHPITRKNNHTSCGIDMPAIHVDFSDDDESVEIEMVPKGSGSENNSYLKMAIPAEGILGVKAFVIDSVVASGGKTCPPTIVGVGIGGTSDQCVAMAKRAATRPIGSVCTDEEGAKLEKELSTAVNRLGIGPQGLGGDGTAFAVHVELAATHITMNPVAVNMQCHSARRARATFTPSGVEYGF
;
A
#
# COMPACT_ATOMS: atom_id res chain seq x y z
N ALA A 1 -9.63 6.95 18.71
CA ALA A 1 -8.37 7.64 18.38
C ALA A 1 -8.54 9.12 18.61
N GLU A 2 -9.21 9.85 17.70
CA GLU A 2 -9.36 11.31 17.76
C GLU A 2 -9.98 11.82 19.07
N ARG A 3 -11.11 11.24 19.51
CA ARG A 3 -11.79 11.68 20.75
C ARG A 3 -10.92 11.59 22.01
N GLU A 4 -10.00 10.64 22.05
CA GLU A 4 -9.19 10.32 23.24
C GLU A 4 -7.71 10.72 23.04
N ASP A 5 -7.38 11.46 21.98
CA ASP A 5 -6.01 11.79 21.57
C ASP A 5 -5.04 10.59 21.64
N ASN A 6 -5.47 9.47 21.05
CA ASN A 6 -4.76 8.20 21.13
C ASN A 6 -4.53 7.57 19.75
N LEU A 7 -3.51 6.71 19.65
CA LEU A 7 -3.19 5.97 18.44
C LEU A 7 -4.37 5.09 18.01
N LEU A 8 -4.63 5.07 16.71
CA LEU A 8 -5.62 4.14 16.12
C LEU A 8 -5.20 2.67 16.28
N CYS A 9 -3.89 2.40 16.22
CA CYS A 9 -3.34 1.06 16.32
C CYS A 9 -1.95 1.13 16.97
N GLN A 10 -1.65 0.18 17.84
CA GLN A 10 -0.36 0.02 18.50
C GLN A 10 0.79 -0.21 17.50
N ASP A 11 0.49 -0.80 16.34
CA ASP A 11 1.43 -0.89 15.23
C ASP A 11 1.34 0.38 14.38
N THR A 12 2.18 1.37 14.69
CA THR A 12 2.28 2.62 13.93
C THR A 12 2.89 2.43 12.54
N GLY A 13 3.35 1.22 12.22
CA GLY A 13 3.68 0.78 10.86
C GLY A 13 5.09 1.11 10.39
N LEU A 14 5.39 0.61 9.19
CA LEU A 14 6.58 0.92 8.42
C LEU A 14 6.39 2.24 7.68
N PRO A 15 7.37 3.14 7.72
CA PRO A 15 7.29 4.39 6.97
C PRO A 15 7.57 4.18 5.48
N ILE A 16 6.56 4.44 4.65
CA ILE A 16 6.61 4.40 3.19
C ILE A 16 6.22 5.77 2.66
N TYR A 17 7.11 6.40 1.90
CA TYR A 17 6.88 7.69 1.27
C TYR A 17 6.82 7.51 -0.24
N ASN A 18 5.72 7.93 -0.86
CA ASN A 18 5.61 8.08 -2.31
C ASN A 18 5.77 9.56 -2.63
N VAL A 19 6.75 9.89 -3.46
CA VAL A 19 7.06 11.26 -3.88
C VAL A 19 6.74 11.38 -5.35
N LYS A 20 5.79 12.25 -5.71
CA LYS A 20 5.44 12.56 -7.09
C LYS A 20 5.94 13.96 -7.42
N ILE A 21 6.80 14.08 -8.43
CA ILE A 21 7.45 15.34 -8.80
C ILE A 21 6.84 15.86 -10.10
N GLY A 22 6.30 17.07 -10.06
CA GLY A 22 5.76 17.78 -11.20
C GLY A 22 6.83 18.36 -12.14
N ARG A 23 6.37 19.00 -13.20
CA ARG A 23 7.20 19.74 -14.14
C ARG A 23 7.77 20.99 -13.47
N HIS A 24 8.91 21.46 -13.98
CA HIS A 24 9.56 22.71 -13.56
C HIS A 24 9.88 22.82 -12.05
N VAL A 25 10.06 21.68 -11.37
CA VAL A 25 10.53 21.64 -9.98
C VAL A 25 12.03 21.37 -9.95
N GLU A 26 12.76 22.17 -9.17
CA GLU A 26 14.19 22.01 -8.93
C GLU A 26 14.50 21.83 -7.44
N PHE A 27 15.18 20.73 -7.08
CA PHE A 27 15.76 20.51 -5.76
C PHE A 27 16.91 19.50 -5.82
N ASP A 28 17.76 19.52 -4.80
CA ASP A 28 18.75 18.46 -4.59
C ASP A 28 18.05 17.18 -4.09
N GLY A 29 18.11 16.12 -4.89
CA GLY A 29 17.50 14.83 -4.56
C GLY A 29 18.09 14.15 -3.31
N MET A 30 19.37 14.36 -3.02
CA MET A 30 19.98 13.88 -1.78
C MET A 30 19.50 14.66 -0.57
N ALA A 31 19.35 15.98 -0.71
CA ALA A 31 18.76 16.82 0.33
C ALA A 31 17.30 16.43 0.60
N LEU A 32 16.51 16.14 -0.45
CA LEU A 32 15.15 15.63 -0.32
C LEU A 32 15.11 14.31 0.46
N LYS A 33 15.93 13.31 0.05
CA LYS A 33 16.00 12.02 0.73
C LYS A 33 16.38 12.18 2.21
N ALA A 34 17.34 13.04 2.51
CA ALA A 34 17.76 13.34 3.87
C ALA A 34 16.66 14.05 4.68
N ALA A 35 15.93 14.98 4.07
CA ALA A 35 14.81 15.68 4.70
C ALA A 35 13.67 14.73 5.08
N ILE A 36 13.29 13.82 4.18
CA ILE A 36 12.26 12.80 4.45
C ILE A 36 12.69 11.90 5.61
N ARG A 37 13.94 11.39 5.58
CA ARG A 37 14.48 10.60 6.69
C ARG A 37 14.43 11.38 8.01
N LYS A 38 14.94 12.61 8.03
CA LYS A 38 14.94 13.44 9.24
C LYS A 38 13.52 13.67 9.76
N GLY A 39 12.56 13.92 8.87
CA GLY A 39 11.14 14.03 9.22
C GLY A 39 10.59 12.75 9.86
N CYS A 40 10.92 11.59 9.30
CA CYS A 40 10.52 10.28 9.84
C CYS A 40 11.10 10.01 11.24
N GLU A 41 12.38 10.29 11.44
CA GLU A 41 13.05 10.12 12.74
C GLU A 41 12.41 11.03 13.79
N ARG A 42 12.25 12.33 13.47
CA ARG A 42 11.59 13.31 14.33
C ARG A 42 10.16 12.91 14.66
N ALA A 43 9.37 12.51 13.67
CA ALA A 43 8.00 12.06 13.90
C ALA A 43 7.96 10.88 14.90
N THR A 44 8.92 9.96 14.80
CA THR A 44 8.99 8.80 15.70
C THR A 44 9.40 9.19 17.12
N THR A 45 10.29 10.17 17.30
CA THR A 45 10.85 10.53 18.61
C THR A 45 10.11 11.68 19.31
N GLU A 46 9.46 12.56 18.55
CA GLU A 46 8.76 13.75 19.06
C GLU A 46 7.27 13.48 19.35
N TYR A 47 6.70 12.39 18.80
CA TYR A 47 5.31 11.98 18.98
C TYR A 47 5.23 10.55 19.56
N PRO A 48 4.10 10.13 20.13
CA PRO A 48 3.98 8.82 20.78
C PRO A 48 3.87 7.66 19.77
N LEU A 49 4.68 7.64 18.71
CA LEU A 49 4.71 6.57 17.73
C LEU A 49 5.61 5.41 18.19
N ARG A 50 5.33 4.19 17.70
CA ARG A 50 6.13 3.00 17.99
C ARG A 50 7.10 2.69 16.86
N SER A 51 8.40 2.90 17.08
CA SER A 51 9.41 2.41 16.15
C SER A 51 9.32 0.89 15.98
N SER A 52 8.89 0.46 14.80
CA SER A 52 8.70 -0.97 14.46
C SER A 52 9.72 -1.48 13.43
N VAL A 53 10.73 -0.65 13.10
CA VAL A 53 11.85 -1.00 12.22
C VAL A 53 13.03 -1.49 13.05
N VAL A 54 13.57 -2.66 12.68
CA VAL A 54 14.70 -3.30 13.36
C VAL A 54 15.71 -3.82 12.36
N HIS A 55 16.96 -4.00 12.79
CA HIS A 55 17.96 -4.70 11.99
C HIS A 55 17.48 -6.13 11.68
N PRO A 56 17.50 -6.58 10.42
CA PRO A 56 16.82 -7.83 10.02
C PRO A 56 17.40 -9.07 10.71
N ILE A 57 18.72 -9.11 10.93
CA ILE A 57 19.43 -10.23 11.59
C ILE A 57 19.42 -10.12 13.12
N THR A 58 20.04 -9.07 13.69
CA THR A 58 20.18 -8.91 15.15
C THR A 58 18.91 -8.49 15.89
N ARG A 59 17.88 -8.06 15.15
CA ARG A 59 16.62 -7.52 15.69
C ARG A 59 16.77 -6.26 16.55
N LYS A 60 17.96 -5.64 16.58
CA LYS A 60 18.18 -4.37 17.28
C LYS A 60 17.31 -3.26 16.69
N ASN A 61 16.60 -2.54 17.56
CA ASN A 61 15.80 -1.37 17.21
C ASN A 61 16.59 -0.09 17.54
N ASN A 62 16.64 0.86 16.62
CA ASN A 62 17.27 2.16 16.85
C ASN A 62 16.29 3.20 17.41
N HIS A 63 15.01 2.85 17.55
CA HIS A 63 13.94 3.68 18.07
C HIS A 63 13.64 4.95 17.24
N THR A 64 13.90 4.90 15.93
CA THR A 64 13.69 6.03 15.00
C THR A 64 12.79 5.71 13.81
N SER A 65 12.23 4.49 13.74
CA SER A 65 11.56 3.94 12.55
C SER A 65 12.41 3.94 11.27
N CYS A 66 13.72 4.18 11.39
CA CYS A 66 14.65 4.23 10.27
C CYS A 66 15.75 3.17 10.43
N GLY A 67 16.44 2.84 9.34
CA GLY A 67 17.43 1.77 9.29
C GLY A 67 18.17 1.71 7.97
N ILE A 68 18.88 0.60 7.71
CA ILE A 68 19.49 0.37 6.39
C ILE A 68 18.35 0.39 5.36
N ASP A 69 18.44 1.34 4.42
CA ASP A 69 17.44 1.57 3.36
C ASP A 69 15.99 1.80 3.83
N MET A 70 15.82 2.30 5.06
CA MET A 70 14.52 2.75 5.60
C MET A 70 14.61 4.21 6.08
N PRO A 71 13.58 5.04 5.88
CA PRO A 71 12.24 4.70 5.35
C PRO A 71 12.25 4.35 3.86
N ALA A 72 11.23 3.61 3.40
CA ALA A 72 11.06 3.34 1.97
C ALA A 72 10.63 4.63 1.27
N ILE A 73 11.33 5.00 0.20
CA ILE A 73 11.05 6.22 -0.57
C ILE A 73 10.95 5.82 -2.04
N HIS A 74 9.75 5.96 -2.59
CA HIS A 74 9.45 5.77 -3.99
C HIS A 74 9.32 7.14 -4.64
N VAL A 75 10.00 7.33 -5.77
CA VAL A 75 9.96 8.59 -6.52
C VAL A 75 9.36 8.31 -7.88
N ASP A 76 8.38 9.10 -8.26
CA ASP A 76 7.74 9.10 -9.57
C ASP A 76 7.53 10.55 -10.05
N PHE A 77 7.12 10.71 -11.30
CA PHE A 77 6.94 12.02 -11.94
C PHE A 77 5.50 12.19 -12.42
N SER A 78 5.12 13.45 -12.62
CA SER A 78 3.79 13.81 -13.10
C SER A 78 3.82 14.97 -14.08
N ASP A 79 2.71 15.13 -14.80
CA ASP A 79 2.49 16.30 -15.65
C ASP A 79 1.99 17.53 -14.90
N ASP A 80 1.78 17.43 -13.58
CA ASP A 80 1.36 18.54 -12.74
C ASP A 80 2.48 19.61 -12.74
N ASP A 81 2.13 20.88 -12.86
CA ASP A 81 3.12 21.96 -13.00
C ASP A 81 3.53 22.52 -11.64
N GLU A 82 4.83 22.79 -11.47
CA GLU A 82 5.44 23.39 -10.27
C GLU A 82 4.98 22.75 -8.94
N SER A 83 4.73 21.44 -8.93
CA SER A 83 4.18 20.76 -7.75
C SER A 83 5.01 19.56 -7.29
N VAL A 84 5.04 19.32 -5.97
CA VAL A 84 5.58 18.08 -5.40
C VAL A 84 4.55 17.50 -4.45
N GLU A 85 4.22 16.24 -4.64
CA GLU A 85 3.37 15.50 -3.72
C GLU A 85 4.24 14.54 -2.89
N ILE A 86 4.07 14.54 -1.57
CA ILE A 86 4.60 13.51 -0.68
C ILE A 86 3.42 12.84 0.02
N GLU A 87 3.15 11.59 -0.36
CA GLU A 87 2.21 10.72 0.33
C GLU A 87 2.98 9.83 1.32
N MET A 88 2.56 9.83 2.59
CA MET A 88 3.09 8.95 3.63
C MET A 88 2.06 7.88 3.99
N VAL A 89 2.45 6.61 3.85
CA VAL A 89 1.62 5.45 4.15
C VAL A 89 2.25 4.64 5.29
N PRO A 90 1.81 4.83 6.55
CA PRO A 90 2.29 4.03 7.68
C PRO A 90 1.69 2.61 7.67
N LYS A 91 2.43 1.68 7.08
CA LYS A 91 1.96 0.32 6.77
C LYS A 91 2.14 -0.63 7.95
N GLY A 92 1.04 -1.13 8.50
CA GLY A 92 1.11 -2.14 9.57
C GLY A 92 1.75 -3.45 9.09
N SER A 93 2.55 -4.07 9.95
CA SER A 93 3.25 -5.34 9.66
C SER A 93 2.29 -6.49 9.40
N GLY A 94 1.16 -6.55 10.11
CA GLY A 94 0.13 -7.57 9.88
C GLY A 94 -0.41 -7.53 8.45
N SER A 95 -0.59 -6.35 7.88
CA SER A 95 -1.08 -6.20 6.52
C SER A 95 0.06 -6.29 5.48
N GLU A 96 1.26 -5.80 5.79
CA GLU A 96 2.44 -5.96 4.91
C GLU A 96 2.91 -7.41 4.76
N ASN A 97 2.92 -8.19 5.85
CA ASN A 97 3.32 -9.60 5.84
C ASN A 97 2.35 -10.49 5.04
N ASN A 98 1.13 -10.00 4.77
CA ASN A 98 0.16 -10.66 3.90
C ASN A 98 0.19 -10.02 2.50
N SER A 99 1.42 -9.93 1.98
CA SER A 99 1.70 -9.62 0.58
C SER A 99 2.09 -10.90 -0.14
N TYR A 100 1.53 -11.11 -1.33
CA TYR A 100 1.73 -12.32 -2.11
C TYR A 100 2.13 -11.95 -3.53
N LEU A 101 3.00 -12.74 -4.13
CA LEU A 101 3.36 -12.65 -5.53
C LEU A 101 3.36 -14.06 -6.12
N LYS A 102 2.74 -14.22 -7.28
CA LYS A 102 2.81 -15.42 -8.09
C LYS A 102 3.18 -15.04 -9.52
N MET A 103 4.25 -15.66 -10.01
CA MET A 103 4.64 -15.58 -11.42
C MET A 103 3.82 -16.60 -12.21
N ALA A 104 2.53 -16.32 -12.41
CA ALA A 104 1.64 -17.24 -13.11
C ALA A 104 2.04 -17.36 -14.60
N ILE A 105 1.69 -18.49 -15.20
CA ILE A 105 1.87 -18.69 -16.64
C ILE A 105 0.61 -18.24 -17.41
N PRO A 106 0.74 -17.81 -18.68
CA PRO A 106 -0.40 -17.36 -19.48
C PRO A 106 -1.55 -18.38 -19.57
N ALA A 107 -1.22 -19.69 -19.56
CA ALA A 107 -2.20 -20.77 -19.62
C ALA A 107 -3.16 -20.83 -18.42
N GLU A 108 -2.77 -20.27 -17.26
CA GLU A 108 -3.67 -20.17 -16.10
C GLU A 108 -4.77 -19.12 -16.32
N GLY A 109 -4.52 -18.13 -17.17
CA GLY A 109 -5.47 -17.08 -17.56
C GLY A 109 -6.09 -16.34 -16.37
N ILE A 110 -7.26 -15.75 -16.62
CA ILE A 110 -7.98 -14.96 -15.62
C ILE A 110 -8.51 -15.80 -14.45
N LEU A 111 -8.79 -17.08 -14.67
CA LEU A 111 -9.25 -17.98 -13.61
C LEU A 111 -8.15 -18.24 -12.59
N GLY A 112 -6.90 -18.44 -13.04
CA GLY A 112 -5.75 -18.58 -12.15
C GLY A 112 -5.46 -17.32 -11.35
N VAL A 113 -5.63 -16.14 -11.96
CA VAL A 113 -5.53 -14.84 -11.26
C VAL A 113 -6.59 -14.75 -10.15
N LYS A 114 -7.86 -15.00 -10.47
CA LYS A 114 -8.96 -14.94 -9.48
C LYS A 114 -8.77 -15.93 -8.34
N ALA A 115 -8.39 -17.17 -8.67
CA ALA A 115 -8.10 -18.20 -7.67
C ALA A 115 -6.98 -17.75 -6.74
N PHE A 116 -5.87 -17.24 -7.29
CA PHE A 116 -4.75 -16.75 -6.48
C PHE A 116 -5.14 -15.59 -5.56
N VAL A 117 -5.96 -14.64 -6.01
CA VAL A 117 -6.45 -13.55 -5.17
C VAL A 117 -7.31 -14.09 -4.02
N ILE A 118 -8.25 -14.99 -4.33
CA ILE A 118 -9.12 -15.60 -3.31
C ILE A 118 -8.28 -16.38 -2.29
N ASP A 119 -7.36 -17.23 -2.75
CA ASP A 119 -6.48 -18.02 -1.88
C ASP A 119 -5.63 -17.14 -0.98
N SER A 120 -5.14 -16.01 -1.49
CA SER A 120 -4.38 -15.02 -0.72
C SER A 120 -5.22 -14.38 0.38
N VAL A 121 -6.49 -14.06 0.10
CA VAL A 121 -7.44 -13.53 1.09
C VAL A 121 -7.76 -14.57 2.16
N VAL A 122 -8.01 -15.82 1.76
CA VAL A 122 -8.25 -16.93 2.69
C VAL A 122 -7.03 -17.18 3.58
N ALA A 123 -5.83 -17.19 3.01
CA ALA A 123 -4.57 -17.37 3.75
C ALA A 123 -4.29 -16.23 4.74
N SER A 124 -4.74 -15.02 4.41
CA SER A 124 -4.68 -13.85 5.28
C SER A 124 -5.64 -13.98 6.46
N GLY A 125 -6.89 -14.38 6.21
CA GLY A 125 -7.91 -14.54 7.24
C GLY A 125 -8.03 -13.31 8.14
N GLY A 126 -8.11 -13.51 9.47
CA GLY A 126 -8.16 -12.42 10.44
C GLY A 126 -6.83 -11.67 10.68
N LYS A 127 -5.70 -12.14 10.11
CA LYS A 127 -4.36 -11.58 10.42
C LYS A 127 -4.19 -10.13 9.96
N THR A 128 -5.00 -9.69 9.00
CA THR A 128 -4.96 -8.35 8.40
C THR A 128 -6.03 -7.43 8.99
N CYS A 129 -6.68 -7.83 10.08
CA CYS A 129 -7.74 -7.08 10.76
C CYS A 129 -8.82 -6.61 9.75
N PRO A 130 -9.54 -7.55 9.09
CA PRO A 130 -10.60 -7.20 8.15
C PRO A 130 -11.73 -6.39 8.82
N PRO A 131 -12.54 -5.61 8.08
CA PRO A 131 -12.56 -5.54 6.62
C PRO A 131 -11.29 -4.89 6.05
N THR A 132 -10.70 -5.53 5.05
CA THR A 132 -9.44 -5.08 4.42
C THR A 132 -9.72 -4.38 3.09
N ILE A 133 -8.80 -3.56 2.61
CA ILE A 133 -8.75 -3.17 1.18
C ILE A 133 -7.75 -4.11 0.51
N VAL A 134 -8.21 -4.87 -0.48
CA VAL A 134 -7.36 -5.82 -1.22
C VAL A 134 -6.84 -5.12 -2.46
N GLY A 135 -5.54 -4.84 -2.52
CA GLY A 135 -4.89 -4.37 -3.72
C GLY A 135 -4.35 -5.52 -4.56
N VAL A 136 -4.62 -5.48 -5.86
CA VAL A 136 -4.22 -6.52 -6.82
C VAL A 136 -3.44 -5.86 -7.96
N GLY A 137 -2.22 -6.34 -8.21
CA GLY A 137 -1.43 -5.98 -9.38
C GLY A 137 -1.41 -7.15 -10.37
N ILE A 138 -1.56 -6.89 -11.66
CA ILE A 138 -1.49 -7.92 -12.73
C ILE A 138 -0.60 -7.44 -13.87
N GLY A 139 0.33 -8.28 -14.30
CA GLY A 139 1.30 -7.95 -15.35
C GLY A 139 2.55 -7.22 -14.83
N GLY A 140 3.31 -6.62 -15.75
CA GLY A 140 4.59 -5.96 -15.45
C GLY A 140 5.70 -6.94 -15.08
N THR A 141 6.78 -6.45 -14.46
CA THR A 141 7.80 -7.28 -13.82
C THR A 141 7.38 -7.70 -12.41
N SER A 142 8.11 -8.61 -11.76
CA SER A 142 7.79 -9.06 -10.40
C SER A 142 7.70 -7.91 -9.38
N ASP A 143 8.65 -6.98 -9.45
CA ASP A 143 8.73 -5.80 -8.59
C ASP A 143 7.64 -4.79 -8.90
N GLN A 144 7.40 -4.49 -10.18
CA GLN A 144 6.31 -3.61 -10.60
C GLN A 144 4.94 -4.17 -10.22
N CYS A 145 4.71 -5.47 -10.38
CA CYS A 145 3.47 -6.15 -10.02
C CYS A 145 3.13 -5.95 -8.52
N VAL A 146 4.13 -6.13 -7.65
CA VAL A 146 3.97 -5.90 -6.20
C VAL A 146 3.75 -4.41 -5.89
N ALA A 147 4.49 -3.51 -6.55
CA ALA A 147 4.29 -2.07 -6.39
C ALA A 147 2.88 -1.62 -6.82
N MET A 148 2.35 -2.17 -7.92
CA MET A 148 0.99 -1.93 -8.38
C MET A 148 -0.05 -2.45 -7.37
N ALA A 149 0.14 -3.64 -6.81
CA ALA A 149 -0.75 -4.16 -5.76
C ALA A 149 -0.77 -3.25 -4.53
N LYS A 150 0.39 -2.72 -4.12
CA LYS A 150 0.48 -1.74 -3.00
C LYS A 150 -0.24 -0.44 -3.32
N ARG A 151 -0.07 0.10 -4.53
CA ARG A 151 -0.79 1.30 -5.00
C ARG A 151 -2.30 1.06 -5.06
N ALA A 152 -2.72 -0.10 -5.55
CA ALA A 152 -4.12 -0.49 -5.57
C ALA A 152 -4.73 -0.50 -4.16
N ALA A 153 -4.00 -1.01 -3.17
CA ALA A 153 -4.47 -1.11 -1.79
C ALA A 153 -4.64 0.24 -1.07
N THR A 154 -4.06 1.32 -1.60
CA THR A 154 -4.16 2.69 -1.04
C THR A 154 -5.12 3.58 -1.79
N ARG A 155 -5.72 3.10 -2.89
CA ARG A 155 -6.71 3.86 -3.68
C ARG A 155 -7.93 4.26 -2.83
N PRO A 156 -8.58 5.40 -3.15
CA PRO A 156 -9.82 5.79 -2.50
C PRO A 156 -10.90 4.72 -2.67
N ILE A 157 -11.58 4.38 -1.56
CA ILE A 157 -12.74 3.49 -1.61
C ILE A 157 -13.80 4.13 -2.51
N GLY A 158 -14.38 3.33 -3.41
CA GLY A 158 -15.33 3.79 -4.43
C GLY A 158 -14.68 4.22 -5.75
N SER A 159 -13.35 4.34 -5.81
CA SER A 159 -12.65 4.45 -7.09
C SER A 159 -12.72 3.12 -7.86
N VAL A 160 -12.60 3.20 -9.18
CA VAL A 160 -12.60 2.05 -10.09
C VAL A 160 -11.36 2.06 -10.97
N CYS A 161 -10.90 0.89 -11.39
CA CYS A 161 -9.80 0.76 -12.34
C CYS A 161 -10.11 1.54 -13.62
N THR A 162 -9.10 2.21 -14.19
CA THR A 162 -9.25 2.95 -15.45
C THR A 162 -9.37 2.03 -16.66
N ASP A 163 -8.86 0.80 -16.56
CA ASP A 163 -9.05 -0.25 -17.56
C ASP A 163 -10.42 -0.95 -17.37
N GLU A 164 -11.16 -1.13 -18.46
CA GLU A 164 -12.51 -1.69 -18.43
C GLU A 164 -12.54 -3.15 -17.94
N GLU A 165 -11.54 -3.97 -18.30
CA GLU A 165 -11.46 -5.37 -17.86
C GLU A 165 -11.00 -5.44 -16.40
N GLY A 166 -10.09 -4.56 -16.00
CA GLY A 166 -9.70 -4.36 -14.59
C GLY A 166 -10.90 -4.00 -13.71
N ALA A 167 -11.75 -3.07 -14.14
CA ALA A 167 -12.94 -2.65 -13.39
C ALA A 167 -13.98 -3.77 -13.25
N LYS A 168 -14.17 -4.59 -14.31
CA LYS A 168 -15.00 -5.80 -14.23
C LYS A 168 -14.44 -6.77 -13.19
N LEU A 169 -13.13 -6.98 -13.20
CA LEU A 169 -12.46 -7.86 -12.25
C LEU A 169 -12.56 -7.37 -10.80
N GLU A 170 -12.43 -6.06 -10.54
CA GLU A 170 -12.64 -5.47 -9.21
C GLU A 170 -14.02 -5.82 -8.64
N LYS A 171 -15.08 -5.69 -9.46
CA LYS A 171 -16.46 -6.00 -9.06
C LYS A 171 -16.66 -7.49 -8.75
N GLU A 172 -16.14 -8.35 -9.61
CA GLU A 172 -16.24 -9.81 -9.45
C GLU A 172 -15.47 -10.29 -8.21
N LEU A 173 -14.24 -9.82 -8.02
CA LEU A 173 -13.42 -10.16 -6.85
C LEU A 173 -14.02 -9.60 -5.56
N SER A 174 -14.50 -8.35 -5.55
CA SER A 174 -15.15 -7.77 -4.38
C SER A 174 -16.37 -8.58 -3.93
N THR A 175 -17.15 -9.08 -4.89
CA THR A 175 -18.28 -9.96 -4.61
C THR A 175 -17.81 -11.32 -4.08
N ALA A 176 -16.80 -11.92 -4.70
CA ALA A 176 -16.28 -13.23 -4.30
C ALA A 176 -15.64 -13.20 -2.90
N VAL A 177 -14.80 -12.20 -2.62
CA VAL A 177 -14.10 -12.03 -1.34
C VAL A 177 -15.09 -11.86 -0.18
N ASN A 178 -16.14 -11.08 -0.38
CA ASN A 178 -17.15 -10.87 0.65
C ASN A 178 -18.07 -12.08 0.86
N ARG A 179 -18.06 -13.08 -0.03
CA ARG A 179 -18.75 -14.37 0.13
C ARG A 179 -17.92 -15.43 0.86
N LEU A 180 -16.65 -15.15 1.18
CA LEU A 180 -15.78 -16.11 1.87
C LEU A 180 -16.17 -16.36 3.33
N GLY A 181 -17.01 -15.49 3.93
CA GLY A 181 -17.47 -15.64 5.30
C GLY A 181 -16.38 -15.42 6.37
N ILE A 182 -15.23 -14.82 6.01
CA ILE A 182 -14.16 -14.46 6.95
C ILE A 182 -14.65 -13.36 7.90
N GLY A 183 -15.31 -12.34 7.33
CA GLY A 183 -15.97 -11.27 8.07
C GLY A 183 -15.04 -10.35 8.87
N PRO A 184 -15.60 -9.37 9.60
CA PRO A 184 -14.83 -8.41 10.38
C PRO A 184 -13.98 -9.08 11.45
N GLN A 185 -12.72 -8.64 11.57
CA GLN A 185 -11.69 -9.20 12.45
C GLN A 185 -11.42 -10.71 12.26
N GLY A 186 -11.97 -11.35 11.21
CA GLY A 186 -11.87 -12.79 10.99
C GLY A 186 -12.79 -13.62 11.89
N LEU A 187 -13.85 -13.01 12.44
CA LEU A 187 -14.78 -13.66 13.38
C LEU A 187 -16.03 -14.25 12.71
N GLY A 188 -16.07 -14.25 11.38
CA GLY A 188 -17.21 -14.71 10.61
C GLY A 188 -18.17 -13.58 10.20
N GLY A 189 -18.99 -13.87 9.20
CA GLY A 189 -20.02 -12.95 8.67
C GLY A 189 -19.64 -12.30 7.35
N ASP A 190 -20.43 -11.30 6.97
CA ASP A 190 -20.27 -10.56 5.72
C ASP A 190 -19.26 -9.41 5.90
N GLY A 191 -18.61 -8.99 4.82
CA GLY A 191 -17.68 -7.85 4.88
C GLY A 191 -16.23 -8.22 5.22
N THR A 192 -15.68 -9.21 4.51
CA THR A 192 -14.23 -9.52 4.54
C THR A 192 -13.40 -8.33 4.03
N ALA A 193 -13.90 -7.59 3.03
CA ALA A 193 -13.17 -6.50 2.41
C ALA A 193 -14.07 -5.28 2.16
N PHE A 194 -13.52 -4.09 2.39
CA PHE A 194 -14.13 -2.83 1.97
C PHE A 194 -14.15 -2.69 0.44
N ALA A 195 -13.07 -3.07 -0.22
CA ALA A 195 -12.94 -3.05 -1.67
C ALA A 195 -11.85 -4.02 -2.13
N VAL A 196 -11.95 -4.45 -3.39
CA VAL A 196 -10.83 -5.02 -4.15
C VAL A 196 -10.51 -4.04 -5.27
N HIS A 197 -9.27 -3.54 -5.30
CA HIS A 197 -8.76 -2.66 -6.34
C HIS A 197 -7.74 -3.38 -7.22
N VAL A 198 -7.80 -3.11 -8.52
CA VAL A 198 -6.93 -3.75 -9.52
C VAL A 198 -6.14 -2.68 -10.26
N GLU A 199 -4.84 -2.93 -10.43
CA GLU A 199 -3.93 -2.16 -11.27
C GLU A 199 -3.28 -3.11 -12.28
N LEU A 200 -3.18 -2.68 -13.54
CA LEU A 200 -2.70 -3.49 -14.65
C LEU A 200 -1.43 -2.90 -15.27
N ALA A 201 -0.57 -3.78 -15.79
CA ALA A 201 0.49 -3.42 -16.71
C ALA A 201 0.56 -4.44 -17.85
N ALA A 202 1.10 -4.02 -19.00
CA ALA A 202 1.48 -4.94 -20.05
C ALA A 202 2.48 -5.98 -19.50
N THR A 203 2.48 -7.18 -20.08
CA THR A 203 3.30 -8.31 -19.62
C THR A 203 4.02 -8.96 -20.80
N HIS A 204 5.14 -9.64 -20.54
CA HIS A 204 5.80 -10.44 -21.57
C HIS A 204 4.94 -11.69 -21.90
N ILE A 205 4.94 -12.11 -23.17
CA ILE A 205 4.03 -13.15 -23.69
C ILE A 205 4.09 -14.49 -22.94
N THR A 206 5.20 -14.78 -22.26
CA THR A 206 5.41 -16.04 -21.51
C THR A 206 5.08 -15.94 -20.02
N MET A 207 4.59 -14.80 -19.53
CA MET A 207 4.36 -14.55 -18.10
C MET A 207 3.06 -13.81 -17.86
N ASN A 208 2.46 -14.05 -16.69
CA ASN A 208 1.30 -13.33 -16.22
C ASN A 208 1.38 -13.08 -14.71
N PRO A 209 2.30 -12.22 -14.23
CA PRO A 209 2.46 -11.97 -12.80
C PRO A 209 1.17 -11.48 -12.17
N VAL A 210 0.92 -11.93 -10.95
CA VAL A 210 -0.16 -11.41 -10.11
C VAL A 210 0.36 -11.23 -8.69
N ALA A 211 0.08 -10.08 -8.11
CA ALA A 211 0.43 -9.75 -6.73
C ALA A 211 -0.80 -9.29 -5.96
N VAL A 212 -0.82 -9.57 -4.66
CA VAL A 212 -1.86 -9.15 -3.72
C VAL A 212 -1.19 -8.45 -2.55
N ASN A 213 -1.66 -7.26 -2.18
CA ASN A 213 -1.28 -6.58 -0.95
C ASN A 213 -2.54 -6.25 -0.17
N MET A 214 -2.57 -6.66 1.10
CA MET A 214 -3.69 -6.36 1.98
C MET A 214 -3.45 -5.02 2.67
N GLN A 215 -4.47 -4.17 2.78
CA GLN A 215 -4.46 -3.01 3.65
C GLN A 215 -5.49 -3.17 4.76
N CYS A 216 -5.03 -3.16 6.01
CA CYS A 216 -5.90 -3.38 7.17
C CYS A 216 -6.88 -2.23 7.38
N HIS A 217 -7.90 -2.43 8.23
CA HIS A 217 -8.91 -1.40 8.52
C HIS A 217 -8.34 -0.08 9.04
N SER A 218 -7.11 -0.06 9.58
CA SER A 218 -6.46 1.18 10.00
C SER A 218 -6.25 2.14 8.81
N ALA A 219 -6.05 1.60 7.60
CA ALA A 219 -6.04 2.31 6.32
C ALA A 219 -5.40 3.72 6.30
N ARG A 220 -4.31 3.89 7.06
CA ARG A 220 -3.70 5.20 7.32
C ARG A 220 -2.90 5.68 6.11
N ARG A 221 -3.10 6.94 5.74
CA ARG A 221 -2.28 7.70 4.78
C ARG A 221 -2.48 9.19 5.01
N ALA A 222 -1.52 9.99 4.59
CA ALA A 222 -1.65 11.44 4.53
C ALA A 222 -0.81 11.96 3.35
N ARG A 223 -1.28 13.03 2.73
CA ARG A 223 -0.63 13.67 1.59
C ARG A 223 -0.27 15.11 1.94
N ALA A 224 0.93 15.53 1.56
CA ALA A 224 1.33 16.92 1.52
C ALA A 224 1.67 17.31 0.08
N THR A 225 1.01 18.34 -0.44
CA THR A 225 1.24 18.89 -1.79
C THR A 225 1.89 20.24 -1.66
N PHE A 226 3.10 20.37 -2.20
CA PHE A 226 3.89 21.59 -2.22
C PHE A 226 3.69 22.29 -3.55
N THR A 227 3.38 23.58 -3.50
CA THR A 227 3.16 24.47 -4.66
C THR A 227 3.84 25.82 -4.38
N PRO A 228 3.98 26.72 -5.37
CA PRO A 228 4.48 28.08 -5.13
C PRO A 228 3.62 28.87 -4.13
N SER A 229 2.32 28.54 -4.02
CA SER A 229 1.40 29.14 -3.05
C SER A 229 1.55 28.62 -1.63
N GLY A 230 2.25 27.50 -1.42
CA GLY A 230 2.46 26.91 -0.09
C GLY A 230 2.23 25.40 -0.06
N VAL A 231 1.93 24.89 1.14
CA VAL A 231 1.73 23.45 1.39
C VAL A 231 0.27 23.18 1.71
N GLU A 232 -0.34 22.27 0.96
CA GLU A 232 -1.70 21.76 1.19
C GLU A 232 -1.62 20.34 1.75
N TYR A 233 -2.51 20.01 2.71
CA TYR A 233 -2.58 18.68 3.32
C TYR A 233 -3.90 17.98 2.95
N GLY A 234 -3.84 16.70 2.61
CA GLY A 234 -5.00 15.89 2.19
C GLY A 234 -4.86 14.39 2.48
N PHE A 235 -5.76 13.58 1.89
CA PHE A 235 -5.77 12.10 1.96
C PHE A 235 -6.35 11.43 0.71
#